data_AF-A0A7J9ZWI8-F1
#
_entry.id   AF-A0A7J9ZWI8-F1
#
_cell.length_a   1.000
_cell.length_b   1.000
_cell.length_c   1.000
_cell.angle_alpha   90.00
_cell.angle_beta   90.00
_cell.angle_gamma   90.00
#
_symmetry.space_group_name_H-M   'P 1'
#
loop_
_entity.id
_entity.type
_entity.pdbx_description
1 polymer ?
#
loop_
_entity_poly.entity_id
_entity_poly.type
_entity_poly.pdbx_seq_one_letter_code
_entity_poly.pdbx_strand_id
1 'polypeptide(L)'
;MTRPGARLRFGEKAIVPVRHYYPLLKTYDEGVLGIVVQRIRTTPGSEVQGNFGEDSRAVLKRHTAYHAKIIITNESGNAFSPGTPRFTGEFGDFGPAVTVSGEMRLPGCREGYPPDSGEFDRMGAEWKTCILAVSSRSRPMTEVRYDDPPYGKEIQFEQDPSPDFSEHYDLGAITWS
;
A
#
# COMPACT_ATOMS: atom_id res chain seq x y z
N MET A 1 10.16 12.94 -9.91
CA MET A 1 9.93 11.49 -9.99
C MET A 1 10.89 10.79 -9.05
N THR A 2 10.39 9.85 -8.26
CA THR A 2 11.20 9.02 -7.37
C THR A 2 11.86 7.91 -8.16
N ARG A 3 13.13 7.64 -7.87
CA ARG A 3 13.85 6.54 -8.51
C ARG A 3 13.23 5.22 -8.06
N PRO A 4 13.03 4.25 -8.96
CA PRO A 4 12.72 2.91 -8.51
C PRO A 4 13.78 2.34 -7.57
N GLY A 5 13.38 1.42 -6.69
CA GLY A 5 14.24 0.83 -5.67
C GLY A 5 14.69 1.81 -4.59
N ALA A 6 14.15 3.04 -4.60
CA ALA A 6 14.52 4.06 -3.64
C ALA A 6 14.13 3.65 -2.23
N ARG A 7 15.07 3.86 -1.31
CA ARG A 7 14.85 3.78 0.13
C ARG A 7 14.63 5.18 0.67
N LEU A 8 13.43 5.45 1.13
CA LEU A 8 13.00 6.71 1.70
C LEU A 8 12.89 6.58 3.22
N ARG A 9 12.99 7.71 3.91
CA ARG A 9 12.65 7.80 5.33
C ARG A 9 11.15 7.90 5.48
N PHE A 10 10.61 7.38 6.57
CA PHE A 10 9.21 7.67 6.93
C PHE A 10 8.92 9.18 6.94
N GLY A 11 7.86 9.58 6.24
CA GLY A 11 7.45 10.96 6.03
C GLY A 11 7.96 11.60 4.72
N GLU A 12 8.94 10.99 4.03
CA GLU A 12 9.36 11.45 2.71
C GLU A 12 8.34 11.06 1.63
N LYS A 13 8.10 11.98 0.69
CA LYS A 13 7.17 11.80 -0.42
C LYS A 13 7.87 11.11 -1.59
N ALA A 14 7.31 9.99 -2.05
CA ALA A 14 7.60 9.43 -3.35
C ALA A 14 6.71 10.08 -4.42
N ILE A 15 7.25 10.32 -5.62
CA ILE A 15 6.51 10.76 -6.81
C ILE A 15 6.55 9.63 -7.83
N VAL A 16 5.43 8.95 -8.02
CA VAL A 16 5.32 7.68 -8.74
C VAL A 16 4.37 7.89 -9.92
N PRO A 17 4.81 7.66 -11.18
CA PRO A 17 3.85 7.60 -12.28
C PRO A 17 2.91 6.43 -12.01
N VAL A 18 1.71 6.40 -12.56
CA VAL A 18 0.84 5.22 -12.49
C VAL A 18 0.09 5.05 -13.78
N ARG A 19 -0.27 3.81 -14.09
CA ARG A 19 -1.07 3.46 -15.25
C ARG A 19 -2.07 2.38 -14.86
N HIS A 20 -3.35 2.66 -15.07
CA HIS A 20 -4.43 1.71 -14.80
C HIS A 20 -5.07 1.29 -16.12
N TYR A 21 -5.19 -0.02 -16.34
CA TYR A 21 -5.84 -0.57 -17.53
C TYR A 21 -7.30 -0.87 -17.24
N TYR A 22 -8.21 -0.46 -18.14
CA TYR A 22 -9.63 -0.78 -18.09
C TYR A 22 -9.96 -1.88 -19.10
N PRO A 23 -10.10 -3.15 -18.69
CA PRO A 23 -10.26 -4.27 -19.63
C PRO A 23 -11.50 -4.15 -20.50
N LEU A 24 -12.60 -3.62 -19.96
CA LEU A 24 -13.86 -3.44 -20.68
C LEU A 24 -13.76 -2.42 -21.82
N LEU A 25 -12.99 -1.34 -21.60
CA LEU A 25 -12.82 -0.25 -22.57
C LEU A 25 -11.56 -0.44 -23.43
N LYS A 26 -10.66 -1.33 -23.04
CA LYS A 26 -9.32 -1.52 -23.61
C LYS A 26 -8.52 -0.21 -23.66
N THR A 27 -8.70 0.64 -22.66
CA THR A 27 -8.03 1.94 -22.51
C THR A 27 -7.16 1.96 -21.26
N TYR A 28 -6.27 2.95 -21.20
CA TYR A 28 -5.44 3.21 -20.03
C TYR A 28 -5.70 4.61 -19.52
N ASP A 29 -5.76 4.75 -18.19
CA ASP A 29 -5.56 6.03 -17.53
C ASP A 29 -4.12 6.11 -17.04
N GLU A 30 -3.53 7.28 -17.20
CA GLU A 30 -2.18 7.58 -16.74
C GLU A 30 -2.22 8.78 -15.80
N GLY A 31 -1.43 8.71 -14.74
CA GLY A 31 -1.39 9.73 -13.71
C GLY A 31 -0.07 9.76 -12.97
N VAL A 32 0.03 10.67 -12.00
CA VAL A 32 1.16 10.75 -11.08
C VAL A 32 0.63 10.80 -9.65
N LEU A 33 1.13 9.90 -8.81
CA LEU A 33 0.84 9.85 -7.39
C LEU A 33 2.00 10.41 -6.56
N GLY A 34 1.66 11.24 -5.58
CA GLY A 34 2.49 11.52 -4.43
C GLY A 34 2.17 10.51 -3.33
N ILE A 35 3.15 9.78 -2.81
CA ILE A 35 2.94 8.77 -1.76
C ILE A 35 3.81 9.10 -0.55
N VAL A 36 3.20 9.24 0.62
CA VAL A 36 3.90 9.46 1.89
C VAL A 36 3.50 8.37 2.86
N VAL A 37 4.47 7.59 3.33
CA VAL A 37 4.27 6.62 4.41
C VAL A 37 4.74 7.22 5.71
N GLN A 38 3.85 7.33 6.69
CA GLN A 38 4.18 7.81 8.03
C GLN A 38 4.89 6.72 8.85
N ARG A 39 5.60 7.15 9.89
CA ARG A 39 6.31 6.24 10.79
C ARG A 39 5.39 5.15 11.33
N ILE A 40 5.89 3.92 11.33
CA ILE A 40 5.23 2.76 11.93
C ILE A 40 4.91 3.05 13.40
N ARG A 41 3.67 2.78 13.77
CA ARG A 41 3.15 2.83 15.12
C ARG A 41 2.77 1.43 15.58
N THR A 42 2.71 1.26 16.89
CA THR A 42 2.39 -0.01 17.52
C THR A 42 1.23 0.16 18.47
N THR A 43 0.32 -0.82 18.45
CA THR A 43 -0.79 -0.95 19.38
C THR A 43 -0.87 -2.40 19.86
N PRO A 44 -1.28 -2.67 21.10
CA PRO A 44 -1.56 -4.04 21.53
C PRO A 44 -2.56 -4.71 20.58
N GLY A 45 -2.29 -5.94 20.12
CA GLY A 45 -3.20 -6.60 19.18
C GLY A 45 -4.61 -6.81 19.75
N SER A 46 -4.77 -6.84 21.08
CA SER A 46 -6.06 -6.87 21.77
C SER A 46 -6.92 -5.60 21.57
N GLU A 47 -6.31 -4.47 21.22
CA GLU A 47 -7.00 -3.21 20.95
C GLU A 47 -7.39 -3.06 19.47
N VAL A 48 -6.96 -4.00 18.62
CA VAL A 48 -7.36 -4.04 17.21
C VAL A 48 -8.83 -4.41 17.13
N GLN A 49 -9.66 -3.46 16.70
CA GLN A 49 -11.11 -3.64 16.63
C GLN A 49 -11.53 -4.19 15.28
N GLY A 50 -12.30 -5.29 15.26
CA GLY A 50 -12.91 -5.78 14.03
C GLY A 50 -13.72 -7.05 14.19
N ASN A 51 -14.44 -7.43 13.12
CA ASN A 51 -15.09 -8.74 13.06
C ASN A 51 -14.08 -9.81 12.61
N PHE A 52 -13.24 -10.15 13.59
CA PHE A 52 -12.34 -11.30 13.62
C PHE A 52 -13.04 -12.49 14.27
N GLY A 53 -12.86 -13.69 13.71
CA GLY A 53 -13.26 -14.94 14.37
C GLY A 53 -12.48 -15.18 15.66
N GLU A 54 -12.92 -16.15 16.47
CA GLU A 54 -12.33 -16.43 17.79
C GLU A 54 -10.83 -16.74 17.71
N ASP A 55 -10.39 -17.54 16.74
CA ASP A 55 -8.98 -17.89 16.54
C ASP A 55 -8.13 -16.66 16.19
N SER A 56 -8.60 -15.83 15.26
CA SER A 56 -7.94 -14.57 14.90
C SER A 56 -7.85 -13.62 16.11
N ARG A 57 -8.90 -13.55 16.94
CA ARG A 57 -8.89 -12.77 18.18
C ARG A 57 -7.89 -13.32 19.19
N ALA A 58 -7.75 -14.63 19.31
CA ALA A 58 -6.78 -15.26 20.20
C ALA A 58 -5.34 -14.97 19.75
N VAL A 59 -5.08 -14.99 18.43
CA VAL A 59 -3.79 -14.59 17.85
C VAL A 59 -3.52 -13.11 18.14
N LEU A 60 -4.45 -12.21 17.83
CA LEU A 60 -4.34 -10.78 18.09
C LEU A 60 -3.99 -10.46 19.54
N LYS A 61 -4.69 -11.08 20.51
CA LYS A 61 -4.43 -10.87 21.95
C LYS A 61 -3.01 -11.19 22.39
N ARG A 62 -2.27 -12.03 21.66
CA ARG A 62 -0.90 -12.46 22.01
C ARG A 62 0.19 -11.68 21.26
N HIS A 63 -0.20 -10.78 20.36
CA HIS A 63 0.72 -10.13 19.43
C HIS A 63 0.63 -8.61 19.47
N THR A 64 1.57 -7.96 18.80
CA THR A 64 1.60 -6.50 18.59
C THR A 64 1.13 -6.20 17.19
N ALA A 65 0.23 -5.23 17.07
CA ALA A 65 -0.18 -4.70 15.78
C ALA A 65 0.76 -3.56 15.40
N TYR A 66 1.35 -3.66 14.22
CA TYR A 66 2.18 -2.64 13.59
C TYR A 66 1.37 -2.01 12.48
N HIS A 67 1.33 -0.68 12.42
CA HIS A 67 0.59 0.01 11.38
C HIS A 67 1.28 1.29 10.92
N ALA A 68 1.11 1.66 9.67
CA ALA A 68 1.58 2.92 9.11
C ALA A 68 0.47 3.58 8.29
N LYS A 69 0.28 4.89 8.50
CA LYS A 69 -0.64 5.70 7.71
C LYS A 69 0.03 6.07 6.39
N ILE A 70 -0.73 5.98 5.31
CA ILE A 70 -0.28 6.27 3.96
C ILE A 70 -1.15 7.41 3.41
N ILE A 71 -0.51 8.45 2.91
CA ILE A 71 -1.16 9.59 2.26
C ILE A 71 -0.79 9.53 0.79
N ILE A 72 -1.81 9.48 -0.06
CA ILE A 72 -1.69 9.41 -1.50
C ILE A 72 -2.30 10.68 -2.08
N THR A 73 -1.59 11.35 -2.97
CA THR A 73 -1.98 12.64 -3.56
C THR A 73 -2.01 12.54 -5.08
N ASN A 74 -3.04 13.07 -5.74
CA ASN A 74 -3.02 13.23 -7.19
C ASN A 74 -2.11 14.42 -7.56
N GLU A 75 -0.96 14.14 -8.17
CA GLU A 75 0.02 15.17 -8.57
C GLU A 75 -0.15 15.58 -10.04
N SER A 76 -0.94 14.85 -10.83
CA SER A 76 -1.18 15.11 -12.26
C SER A 76 -2.37 16.02 -12.55
N GLY A 77 -3.36 16.06 -11.65
CA GLY A 77 -4.60 16.84 -11.85
C GLY A 77 -5.54 16.34 -12.94
N ASN A 78 -5.29 15.15 -13.49
CA ASN A 78 -6.22 14.45 -14.36
C ASN A 78 -7.20 13.61 -13.52
N ALA A 79 -8.41 13.42 -14.03
CA ALA A 79 -9.32 12.40 -13.52
C ALA A 79 -8.75 11.02 -13.82
N PHE A 80 -8.26 10.34 -12.79
CA PHE A 80 -7.87 8.93 -12.88
C PHE A 80 -8.17 8.23 -11.56
N SER A 81 -8.60 6.97 -11.64
CA SER A 81 -8.72 6.10 -10.47
C SER A 81 -7.45 5.23 -10.39
N PRO A 82 -6.57 5.41 -9.39
CA PRO A 82 -5.31 4.65 -9.29
C PRO A 82 -5.50 3.15 -9.05
N GLY A 83 -6.73 2.63 -8.95
CA GLY A 83 -6.97 1.33 -8.32
C GLY A 83 -6.61 1.35 -6.84
N THR A 84 -6.54 0.19 -6.18
CA THR A 84 -6.08 0.06 -4.79
C THR A 84 -4.58 -0.24 -4.76
N PRO A 85 -3.70 0.73 -4.41
CA PRO A 85 -2.29 0.51 -4.49
C PRO A 85 -1.82 -0.48 -3.43
N ARG A 86 -0.93 -1.38 -3.82
CA ARG A 86 -0.44 -2.47 -2.98
C ARG A 86 0.75 -2.03 -2.16
N PHE A 87 0.58 -2.14 -0.84
CA PHE A 87 1.65 -1.94 0.13
C PHE A 87 1.90 -3.20 0.95
N THR A 88 3.17 -3.50 1.19
CA THR A 88 3.60 -4.65 1.99
C THR A 88 4.47 -4.18 3.16
N GLY A 89 4.35 -4.85 4.32
CA GLY A 89 5.20 -4.60 5.49
C GLY A 89 6.29 -5.67 5.58
N GLU A 90 7.53 -5.27 5.84
CA GLU A 90 8.67 -6.18 5.97
C GLU A 90 8.99 -6.50 7.44
N PHE A 91 9.24 -7.79 7.71
CA PHE A 91 9.40 -8.38 9.06
C PHE A 91 10.72 -9.14 9.25
N GLY A 92 11.69 -8.94 8.34
CA GLY A 92 12.93 -9.72 8.29
C GLY A 92 12.72 -11.12 7.69
N ASP A 93 13.60 -12.07 8.01
CA ASP A 93 13.64 -13.41 7.38
C ASP A 93 12.39 -14.28 7.63
N PHE A 94 11.55 -13.89 8.58
CA PHE A 94 10.32 -14.59 8.91
C PHE A 94 9.16 -13.63 8.77
N GLY A 95 8.23 -13.94 7.87
CA GLY A 95 7.00 -13.19 7.65
C GLY A 95 6.19 -13.01 8.95
N PRO A 96 5.24 -12.07 8.96
CA PRO A 96 4.44 -11.79 10.14
C PRO A 96 3.62 -13.03 10.54
N ALA A 97 3.22 -13.08 11.81
CA ALA A 97 2.30 -14.12 12.27
C ALA A 97 0.95 -14.03 11.53
N VAL A 98 0.51 -12.81 11.21
CA VAL A 98 -0.65 -12.51 10.35
C VAL A 98 -0.38 -11.18 9.62
N THR A 99 -0.49 -11.16 8.28
CA THR A 99 -0.61 -9.91 7.51
C THR A 99 -2.10 -9.60 7.33
N VAL A 100 -2.52 -8.39 7.70
CA VAL A 100 -3.87 -7.90 7.38
C VAL A 100 -3.70 -6.69 6.48
N SER A 101 -3.56 -6.93 5.17
CA SER A 101 -3.56 -5.84 4.21
C SER A 101 -4.99 -5.35 4.02
N GLY A 102 -5.16 -4.04 4.04
CA GLY A 102 -6.46 -3.40 3.90
C GLY A 102 -7.07 -3.02 5.24
N GLU A 103 -7.31 -1.72 5.37
CA GLU A 103 -8.63 -1.15 5.58
C GLU A 103 -9.59 -1.95 6.51
N MET A 104 -10.08 -3.15 6.24
CA MET A 104 -11.10 -3.79 7.12
C MET A 104 -10.69 -3.95 8.59
N ARG A 105 -11.20 -3.01 9.39
CA ARG A 105 -11.40 -2.98 10.82
C ARG A 105 -10.11 -2.77 11.61
N LEU A 106 -9.61 -1.54 11.52
CA LEU A 106 -8.54 -1.01 12.36
C LEU A 106 -8.94 0.35 12.93
N PRO A 107 -8.72 0.62 14.23
CA PRO A 107 -9.05 1.92 14.79
C PRO A 107 -8.17 3.04 14.19
N GLY A 108 -8.79 4.06 13.60
CA GLY A 108 -8.12 5.30 13.15
C GLY A 108 -7.64 5.33 11.70
N CYS A 109 -7.97 4.32 10.89
CA CYS A 109 -7.64 4.26 9.46
C CYS A 109 -8.95 4.22 8.65
N ARG A 110 -9.09 5.10 7.65
CA ARG A 110 -10.26 5.06 6.76
C ARG A 110 -10.12 3.82 5.88
N GLU A 111 -11.19 3.03 5.87
CA GLU A 111 -11.43 1.89 5.02
C GLU A 111 -11.84 2.27 3.60
N GLY A 112 -11.54 1.40 2.66
CA GLY A 112 -12.20 1.29 1.39
C GLY A 112 -11.47 1.87 0.19
N TYR A 113 -11.97 1.33 -0.93
CA TYR A 113 -11.80 1.64 -2.34
C TYR A 113 -11.12 2.97 -2.64
N PRO A 114 -10.28 3.01 -3.70
CA PRO A 114 -9.80 4.28 -4.21
C PRO A 114 -10.97 5.27 -4.29
N PRO A 115 -10.74 6.54 -3.93
CA PRO A 115 -11.75 7.58 -4.10
C PRO A 115 -12.38 7.43 -5.49
N ASP A 116 -13.71 7.60 -5.56
CA ASP A 116 -14.40 7.66 -6.84
C ASP A 116 -13.66 8.65 -7.74
N SER A 117 -13.68 8.44 -9.06
CA SER A 117 -12.89 9.26 -9.98
C SER A 117 -13.12 10.76 -9.77
N GLY A 118 -14.33 11.18 -9.38
CA GLY A 118 -14.66 12.58 -9.05
C GLY A 118 -14.19 13.09 -7.68
N GLU A 119 -13.76 12.23 -6.74
CA GLU A 119 -13.15 12.64 -5.46
C GLU A 119 -11.62 12.82 -5.59
N PHE A 120 -11.02 12.26 -6.64
CA PHE A 120 -9.57 12.25 -6.89
C PHE A 120 -9.19 12.85 -8.24
N ASP A 121 -10.06 13.63 -8.86
CA ASP A 121 -9.88 14.19 -10.22
C ASP A 121 -9.04 15.46 -10.29
N ARG A 122 -8.74 16.09 -9.16
CA ARG A 122 -8.03 17.37 -9.11
C ARG A 122 -6.63 17.23 -8.53
N MET A 123 -5.75 18.14 -8.97
CA MET A 123 -4.40 18.24 -8.43
C MET A 123 -4.47 18.53 -6.92
N GLY A 124 -3.70 17.78 -6.13
CA GLY A 124 -3.69 17.88 -4.68
C GLY A 124 -4.84 17.15 -3.97
N ALA A 125 -5.72 16.44 -4.70
CA ALA A 125 -6.69 15.56 -4.05
C ALA A 125 -5.96 14.51 -3.21
N GLU A 126 -6.43 14.28 -1.98
CA GLU A 126 -5.80 13.38 -1.02
C GLU A 126 -6.68 12.17 -0.73
N TRP A 127 -6.04 11.00 -0.76
CA TRP A 127 -6.57 9.76 -0.22
C TRP A 127 -5.67 9.29 0.92
N LYS A 128 -6.30 8.86 2.02
CA LYS A 128 -5.60 8.42 3.23
C LYS A 128 -6.00 6.98 3.50
N THR A 129 -5.01 6.09 3.47
CA THR A 129 -5.16 4.66 3.75
C THR A 129 -4.11 4.23 4.78
N CYS A 130 -4.05 2.94 5.12
CA CYS A 130 -3.10 2.38 6.05
C CYS A 130 -2.69 0.95 5.68
N ILE A 131 -1.48 0.58 6.09
CA ILE A 131 -1.06 -0.82 6.20
C ILE A 131 -1.06 -1.26 7.66
N LEU A 132 -1.46 -2.50 7.92
CA LEU A 132 -1.30 -3.15 9.22
C LEU A 132 -0.81 -4.58 9.08
N ALA A 133 0.01 -5.00 10.02
CA ALA A 133 0.34 -6.39 10.19
C ALA A 133 0.57 -6.70 11.67
N VAL A 134 0.37 -7.95 12.03
CA VAL A 134 0.40 -8.42 13.42
C VAL A 134 1.54 -9.40 13.56
N SER A 135 2.43 -9.11 14.49
CA SER A 135 3.63 -9.90 14.72
C SER A 135 4.05 -9.88 16.19
N SER A 136 5.01 -10.72 16.54
CA SER A 136 5.59 -10.73 17.89
C SER A 136 6.51 -9.52 18.06
N ARG A 137 6.70 -9.04 19.29
CA ARG A 137 7.60 -7.90 19.56
C ARG A 137 9.04 -8.14 19.12
N SER A 138 9.47 -9.40 19.11
CA SER A 138 10.79 -9.84 18.63
C SER A 138 10.94 -9.78 17.10
N ARG A 139 9.85 -9.52 16.36
CA ARG A 139 9.81 -9.47 14.89
C ARG A 139 8.99 -8.25 14.46
N PRO A 140 9.53 -7.04 14.66
CA PRO A 140 8.82 -5.82 14.33
C PRO A 140 8.69 -5.61 12.82
N MET A 141 7.64 -4.93 12.40
CA MET A 141 7.61 -4.33 11.07
C MET A 141 8.61 -3.18 11.05
N THR A 142 9.59 -3.24 10.15
CA THR A 142 10.64 -2.21 10.05
C THR A 142 10.52 -1.35 8.81
N GLU A 143 9.96 -1.90 7.73
CA GLU A 143 9.82 -1.21 6.46
C GLU A 143 8.42 -1.36 5.88
N VAL A 144 8.02 -0.40 5.05
CA VAL A 144 6.84 -0.48 4.20
C VAL A 144 7.29 -0.38 2.75
N ARG A 145 6.72 -1.21 1.87
CA ARG A 145 7.03 -1.28 0.46
C ARG A 145 5.83 -0.91 -0.38
N TYR A 146 6.08 -0.21 -1.48
CA TYR A 146 5.12 -0.04 -2.56
C TYR A 146 5.50 -1.02 -3.68
N ASP A 147 4.59 -1.93 -4.00
CA ASP A 147 4.86 -3.05 -4.91
C ASP A 147 4.03 -2.99 -6.20
N ASP A 148 3.34 -1.88 -6.51
CA ASP A 148 2.63 -1.75 -7.79
C ASP A 148 3.48 -1.16 -8.91
N PRO A 149 3.23 -1.57 -10.17
CA PRO A 149 3.80 -0.88 -11.31
C PRO A 149 3.32 0.57 -11.33
N PRO A 150 4.17 1.51 -11.76
CA PRO A 150 5.45 1.34 -12.44
C PRO A 150 6.69 1.18 -11.55
N TYR A 151 6.61 1.10 -10.21
CA TYR A 151 7.82 0.82 -9.39
C TYR A 151 7.57 -0.22 -8.28
N GLY A 152 7.10 -1.41 -8.71
CA GLY A 152 6.86 -2.61 -7.91
C GLY A 152 6.52 -3.85 -8.78
N LYS A 153 6.31 -5.04 -8.17
CA LYS A 153 6.06 -6.31 -8.88
C LYS A 153 4.57 -6.55 -9.15
N GLU A 154 4.21 -6.74 -10.42
CA GLU A 154 2.86 -7.20 -10.77
C GLU A 154 2.62 -8.65 -10.31
N ILE A 155 1.42 -8.89 -9.76
CA ILE A 155 0.89 -10.26 -9.68
C ILE A 155 0.23 -10.52 -11.03
N GLN A 156 0.87 -11.35 -11.86
CA GLN A 156 0.38 -11.72 -13.18
C GLN A 156 -0.97 -12.44 -13.08
N PHE A 157 -1.98 -11.94 -13.79
CA PHE A 157 -3.13 -12.77 -14.17
C PHE A 157 -2.82 -13.39 -15.53
N GLU A 158 -2.95 -14.72 -15.66
CA GLU A 158 -2.45 -15.52 -16.81
C GLU A 158 -2.96 -15.12 -18.21
N GLN A 159 -3.95 -14.23 -18.31
CA GLN A 159 -4.73 -14.01 -19.53
C GLN A 159 -4.51 -12.67 -20.23
N ASP A 160 -3.78 -11.74 -19.62
CA ASP A 160 -3.44 -10.45 -20.23
C ASP A 160 -1.91 -10.29 -20.19
N PRO A 161 -1.20 -10.40 -21.33
CA PRO A 161 0.22 -10.11 -21.36
C PRO A 161 0.37 -8.61 -21.08
N SER A 162 0.80 -8.29 -19.87
CA SER A 162 1.25 -6.95 -19.53
C SER A 162 2.29 -6.48 -20.54
N PRO A 163 2.39 -5.17 -20.81
CA PRO A 163 3.58 -4.60 -21.45
C PRO A 163 4.83 -5.19 -20.76
N ASP A 164 5.90 -5.49 -21.51
CA ASP A 164 7.13 -6.06 -20.95
C ASP A 164 7.80 -5.05 -20.01
N PHE A 165 7.30 -5.00 -18.79
CA PHE A 165 7.86 -4.22 -17.70
C PHE A 165 9.06 -4.97 -17.09
N SER A 166 9.22 -6.27 -17.31
CA SER A 166 10.36 -7.08 -16.84
C SER A 166 11.67 -6.72 -17.54
N GLU A 167 11.66 -6.42 -18.84
CA GLU A 167 12.88 -6.03 -19.57
C GLU A 167 13.40 -4.62 -19.19
N HIS A 168 12.57 -3.82 -18.51
CA HIS A 168 12.84 -2.40 -18.27
C HIS A 168 12.65 -1.93 -16.82
N TYR A 169 11.94 -2.67 -15.96
CA TYR A 169 11.43 -2.19 -14.67
C TYR A 169 11.61 -3.15 -13.47
N ASP A 170 12.52 -4.14 -13.51
CA ASP A 170 13.05 -4.78 -12.27
C ASP A 170 13.96 -3.83 -11.48
N LEU A 171 13.46 -2.63 -11.29
CA LEU A 171 14.19 -1.50 -10.72
C LEU A 171 13.97 -1.42 -9.20
N GLY A 172 13.16 -2.34 -8.64
CA GLY A 172 12.93 -2.51 -7.21
C GLY A 172 11.75 -1.71 -6.65
N ALA A 173 11.14 -2.24 -5.59
CA ALA A 173 10.09 -1.56 -4.84
C ALA A 173 10.61 -0.27 -4.19
N ILE A 174 9.74 0.74 -4.07
CA ILE A 174 10.03 1.90 -3.22
C ILE A 174 9.79 1.48 -1.77
N THR A 175 10.76 1.74 -0.89
CA THR A 175 10.67 1.37 0.53
C THR A 175 10.72 2.59 1.43
N TRP A 176 10.04 2.52 2.57
CA TRP A 176 10.11 3.51 3.65
C TRP A 176 10.59 2.83 4.93
N SER A 177 11.60 3.43 5.57
CA SER A 177 12.24 2.96 6.82
C SER A 177 12.58 4.09 7.79
#